data_AF-A0A7C5MGK4-F1
#
_entry.id   AF-A0A7C5MGK4-F1
#
_cell.length_a   1.000
_cell.length_b   1.000
_cell.length_c   1.000
_cell.angle_alpha   90.00
_cell.angle_beta   90.00
_cell.angle_gamma   90.00
#
_symmetry.space_group_name_H-M   'P 1'
#
loop_
_entity.id
_entity.type
_entity.pdbx_description
1 polymer ?
#
loop_
_entity_poly.entity_id
_entity_poly.type
_entity_poly.pdbx_seq_one_letter_code
_entity_poly.pdbx_strand_id
1 'polypeptide(L)'
;MAVRRGAQTQTEAYWRREFRVHPEDIEAIYDLMLEDGRPRTLAELACQIIARHCRREAQARRPEQGVIYRPREHYAVGQLVIFPALDYAVGEVVGERPGQNPRYGPFTVISVRFEGQEAREFAADLKVPHPLNDSPDEIACEEGEELSPEELCRRYGDAVHEPLRAALLRTPDFVCFGDEWFLRGLLPEVHVGHLNLAEAVIDVAGHPLTTAEILQQVELATESKPGARVFAL
;
A
#
# COMPACT_ATOMS: atom_id res chain seq x y z
N MET A 1 -31.65 -12.22 6.48
CA MET A 1 -30.38 -12.62 5.82
C MET A 1 -29.41 -11.46 5.98
N ALA A 2 -28.27 -11.69 6.64
CA ALA A 2 -27.27 -10.64 6.85
C ALA A 2 -26.43 -10.51 5.57
N VAL A 3 -26.57 -9.39 4.87
CA VAL A 3 -25.68 -9.03 3.75
C VAL A 3 -24.30 -8.78 4.36
N ARG A 4 -23.35 -9.68 4.09
CA ARG A 4 -21.94 -9.44 4.40
C ARG A 4 -21.45 -8.34 3.45
N ARG A 5 -20.88 -7.28 4.02
CA ARG A 5 -20.33 -6.13 3.29
C ARG A 5 -19.05 -6.60 2.59
N GLY A 6 -18.97 -6.58 1.26
CA GLY A 6 -17.81 -7.08 0.50
C GLY A 6 -16.60 -6.14 0.61
N ALA A 7 -15.36 -6.68 0.62
CA ALA A 7 -14.12 -5.90 0.71
C ALA A 7 -13.74 -5.22 -0.61
N GLN A 8 -13.38 -3.92 -0.58
CA GLN A 8 -12.95 -3.17 -1.76
C GLN A 8 -11.69 -3.79 -2.36
N THR A 9 -10.78 -4.25 -1.50
CA THR A 9 -9.59 -5.03 -1.88
C THR A 9 -9.89 -6.36 -2.55
N GLN A 10 -11.14 -6.86 -2.49
CA GLN A 10 -11.56 -8.08 -3.20
C GLN A 10 -12.00 -7.80 -4.63
N THR A 11 -12.13 -6.52 -5.02
CA THR A 11 -12.59 -6.14 -6.35
C THR A 11 -11.42 -5.88 -7.30
N GLU A 12 -11.57 -6.31 -8.56
CA GLU A 12 -10.62 -6.00 -9.63
C GLU A 12 -10.54 -4.50 -9.92
N ALA A 13 -11.68 -3.80 -9.83
CA ALA A 13 -11.76 -2.37 -10.10
C ALA A 13 -10.84 -1.56 -9.17
N TYR A 14 -10.78 -1.93 -7.89
CA TYR A 14 -9.89 -1.31 -6.92
C TYR A 14 -8.43 -1.37 -7.39
N TRP A 15 -7.90 -2.58 -7.62
CA TRP A 15 -6.49 -2.77 -7.99
C TRP A 15 -6.12 -2.21 -9.38
N ARG A 16 -7.03 -2.28 -10.35
CA ARG A 16 -6.72 -1.87 -11.73
C ARG A 16 -6.96 -0.39 -12.01
N ARG A 17 -7.90 0.27 -11.30
CA ARG A 17 -8.34 1.63 -11.64
C ARG A 17 -8.10 2.62 -10.52
N GLU A 18 -8.43 2.23 -9.30
CA GLU A 18 -8.47 3.13 -8.14
C GLU A 18 -7.16 3.14 -7.36
N PHE A 19 -6.42 2.02 -7.36
CA PHE A 19 -5.20 1.87 -6.62
C PHE A 19 -4.18 2.95 -6.99
N ARG A 20 -3.66 3.60 -5.95
CA ARG A 20 -2.56 4.56 -6.00
C ARG A 20 -1.61 4.19 -4.87
N VAL A 21 -0.32 4.40 -5.11
CA VAL A 21 0.69 4.20 -4.08
C VAL A 21 0.68 5.41 -3.16
N HIS A 22 0.43 5.17 -1.88
CA HIS A 22 0.45 6.22 -0.86
C HIS A 22 1.87 6.37 -0.27
N PRO A 23 2.23 7.54 0.29
CA PRO A 23 3.52 7.72 0.97
C PRO A 23 3.77 6.67 2.06
N GLU A 24 2.72 6.29 2.79
CA GLU A 24 2.74 5.24 3.83
C GLU A 24 3.11 3.85 3.29
N ASP A 25 2.82 3.59 2.01
CA ASP A 25 3.22 2.35 1.35
C ASP A 25 4.73 2.34 1.08
N ILE A 26 5.29 3.50 0.70
CA ILE A 26 6.73 3.67 0.49
C ILE A 26 7.49 3.58 1.81
N GLU A 27 7.00 4.23 2.86
CA GLU A 27 7.56 4.12 4.21
C GLU A 27 7.53 2.67 4.71
N ALA A 28 6.42 1.96 4.52
CA ALA A 28 6.34 0.55 4.90
C ALA A 28 7.35 -0.34 4.14
N ILE A 29 7.58 -0.06 2.86
CA ILE A 29 8.61 -0.77 2.08
C ILE A 29 10.02 -0.42 2.57
N TYR A 30 10.26 0.85 2.90
CA TYR A 30 11.52 1.31 3.45
C TYR A 30 11.84 0.58 4.77
N ASP A 31 10.90 0.59 5.71
CA ASP A 31 11.05 -0.06 7.02
C ASP A 31 11.27 -1.57 6.87
N LEU A 32 10.52 -2.22 5.96
CA LEU A 32 10.70 -3.64 5.68
C LEU A 32 12.14 -3.95 5.23
N MET A 33 12.65 -3.20 4.25
CA MET A 33 14.02 -3.37 3.73
C MET A 33 15.07 -2.99 4.78
N LEU A 34 14.78 -2.06 5.67
CA LEU A 34 15.68 -1.69 6.76
C LEU A 34 15.80 -2.83 7.79
N GLU A 35 14.67 -3.40 8.18
CA GLU A 35 14.59 -4.51 9.14
C GLU A 35 15.26 -5.78 8.59
N ASP A 36 14.90 -6.21 7.39
CA ASP A 36 15.42 -7.44 6.81
C ASP A 36 16.81 -7.25 6.18
N GLY A 37 17.12 -6.05 5.68
CA GLY A 37 18.34 -5.70 4.96
C GLY A 37 18.67 -6.64 3.80
N ARG A 38 17.65 -7.09 3.06
CA ARG A 38 17.82 -7.82 1.81
C ARG A 38 17.08 -7.17 0.64
N PRO A 39 17.64 -7.24 -0.59
CA PRO A 39 16.91 -6.86 -1.80
C PRO A 39 15.60 -7.62 -1.93
N ARG A 40 14.64 -6.99 -2.59
CA ARG A 40 13.29 -7.51 -2.82
C ARG A 40 12.91 -7.37 -4.28
N THR A 41 12.25 -8.37 -4.82
CA THR A 41 11.66 -8.24 -6.15
C THR A 41 10.43 -7.34 -6.12
N LEU A 42 10.13 -6.69 -7.25
CA LEU A 42 8.91 -5.88 -7.38
C LEU A 42 7.63 -6.69 -7.07
N ALA A 43 7.62 -7.97 -7.43
CA ALA A 43 6.50 -8.88 -7.14
C ALA A 43 6.30 -9.13 -5.65
N GLU A 44 7.40 -9.35 -4.90
CA GLU A 44 7.33 -9.47 -3.44
C GLU A 44 6.81 -8.18 -2.79
N LEU A 45 7.28 -7.02 -3.24
CA LEU A 45 6.83 -5.73 -2.74
C LEU A 45 5.35 -5.49 -3.04
N ALA A 46 4.89 -5.83 -4.25
CA ALA A 46 3.48 -5.72 -4.61
C ALA A 46 2.59 -6.62 -3.74
N CYS A 47 2.99 -7.88 -3.50
CA CYS A 47 2.27 -8.75 -2.57
C CYS A 47 2.19 -8.16 -1.15
N GLN A 48 3.27 -7.53 -0.68
CA GLN A 48 3.29 -6.90 0.65
C GLN A 48 2.34 -5.72 0.74
N ILE A 49 2.28 -4.87 -0.30
CA ILE A 49 1.33 -3.77 -0.37
C ILE A 49 -0.11 -4.31 -0.41
N ILE A 50 -0.39 -5.32 -1.24
CA ILE A 50 -1.71 -5.95 -1.29
C ILE A 50 -2.13 -6.46 0.09
N ALA A 51 -1.24 -7.20 0.76
CA ALA A 51 -1.51 -7.69 2.11
C ALA A 51 -1.71 -6.57 3.14
N ARG A 52 -0.96 -5.46 3.04
CA ARG A 52 -1.10 -4.30 3.91
C ARG A 52 -2.47 -3.64 3.74
N HIS A 53 -2.90 -3.39 2.51
CA HIS A 53 -4.20 -2.81 2.22
C HIS A 53 -5.35 -3.73 2.68
N CYS A 54 -5.23 -5.05 2.47
CA CYS A 54 -6.20 -6.03 2.98
C CYS A 54 -6.28 -6.00 4.51
N ARG A 55 -5.14 -5.95 5.21
CA ARG A 55 -5.09 -5.84 6.68
C ARG A 55 -5.70 -4.54 7.18
N ARG A 56 -5.41 -3.41 6.53
CA ARG A 56 -5.95 -2.08 6.86
C ARG A 56 -7.47 -2.08 6.72
N GLU A 57 -7.99 -2.59 5.61
CA GLU A 57 -9.42 -2.70 5.38
C GLU A 57 -10.09 -3.67 6.39
N ALA A 58 -9.49 -4.83 6.65
CA ALA A 58 -10.01 -5.78 7.63
C ALA A 58 -10.03 -5.21 9.06
N GLN A 59 -9.04 -4.37 9.42
CA GLN A 59 -9.03 -3.64 10.69
C GLN A 59 -10.13 -2.59 10.73
N ALA A 60 -10.27 -1.77 9.67
CA ALA A 60 -11.33 -0.77 9.54
C ALA A 60 -12.73 -1.36 9.66
N ARG A 61 -12.95 -2.56 9.10
CA ARG A 61 -14.23 -3.28 9.15
C ARG A 61 -14.55 -3.89 10.50
N ARG A 62 -13.65 -3.83 11.49
CA ARG A 62 -13.95 -4.36 12.81
C ARG A 62 -15.12 -3.57 13.40
N PRO A 63 -16.12 -4.25 13.97
CA PRO A 63 -17.33 -3.61 14.48
C PRO A 63 -17.05 -2.60 15.59
N GLU A 64 -15.87 -2.68 16.21
CA GLU A 64 -15.39 -1.79 17.28
C GLU A 64 -14.92 -0.42 16.77
N GLN A 65 -14.70 -0.22 15.47
CA GLN A 65 -14.10 1.02 14.91
C GLN A 65 -15.12 2.03 14.35
N GLY A 66 -16.37 1.64 14.08
CA GLY A 66 -17.42 2.55 13.64
C GLY A 66 -18.24 2.07 12.43
N VAL A 67 -19.09 2.94 11.89
CA VAL A 67 -19.93 2.65 10.72
C VAL A 67 -19.29 3.26 9.47
N ILE A 68 -19.28 2.56 8.33
CA ILE A 68 -18.74 3.11 7.08
C ILE A 68 -19.62 4.27 6.59
N TYR A 69 -19.00 5.40 6.23
CA TYR A 69 -19.65 6.59 5.70
C TYR A 69 -20.26 6.34 4.33
N ARG A 70 -21.55 6.63 4.21
CA ARG A 70 -22.34 6.63 2.98
C ARG A 70 -23.22 7.87 2.96
N PRO A 71 -23.16 8.69 1.90
CA PRO A 71 -23.98 9.90 1.82
C PRO A 71 -25.49 9.68 1.96
N ARG A 72 -26.03 8.49 1.63
CA ARG A 72 -27.45 8.15 1.80
C ARG A 72 -27.86 7.86 3.24
N GLU A 73 -26.92 7.49 4.11
CA GLU A 73 -27.20 7.09 5.48
C GLU A 73 -27.29 8.31 6.40
N HIS A 74 -27.93 8.11 7.55
CA HIS A 74 -28.05 9.10 8.61
C HIS A 74 -27.03 8.80 9.71
N TYR A 75 -26.40 9.86 10.25
CA TYR A 75 -25.40 9.75 11.30
C TYR A 75 -25.70 10.74 12.41
N ALA A 76 -25.68 10.27 13.66
CA ALA A 76 -25.96 11.10 14.83
C ALA A 76 -24.66 11.66 15.43
N VAL A 77 -24.77 12.80 16.13
CA VAL A 77 -23.66 13.38 16.91
C VAL A 77 -23.16 12.37 17.96
N GLY A 78 -21.84 12.19 18.04
CA GLY A 78 -21.15 11.21 18.90
C GLY A 78 -20.92 9.84 18.23
N GLN A 79 -21.37 9.64 16.99
CA GLN A 79 -21.15 8.40 16.25
C GLN A 79 -19.76 8.38 15.58
N LEU A 80 -19.08 7.24 15.67
CA LEU A 80 -17.84 6.98 14.92
C LEU A 80 -18.16 6.50 13.51
N VAL A 81 -17.56 7.15 12.53
CA VAL A 81 -17.78 6.92 11.10
C VAL A 81 -16.45 6.74 10.39
N ILE A 82 -16.35 5.71 9.54
CA ILE A 82 -15.14 5.35 8.79
C ILE A 82 -15.30 5.84 7.34
N PHE A 83 -14.30 6.53 6.80
CA PHE A 83 -14.36 7.12 5.46
C PHE A 83 -13.44 6.36 4.46
N PRO A 84 -13.98 5.47 3.60
CA PRO A 84 -13.15 4.71 2.65
C PRO A 84 -12.44 5.60 1.64
N ALA A 85 -13.08 6.68 1.20
CA ALA A 85 -12.50 7.66 0.29
C ALA A 85 -11.37 8.50 0.91
N LEU A 86 -11.17 8.40 2.23
CA LEU A 86 -10.11 9.06 2.99
C LEU A 86 -9.23 8.00 3.68
N ASP A 87 -8.82 6.97 2.94
CA ASP A 87 -7.92 5.92 3.45
C ASP A 87 -8.42 5.20 4.72
N TYR A 88 -9.73 5.00 4.83
CA TYR A 88 -10.38 4.42 6.02
C TYR A 88 -10.19 5.25 7.31
N ALA A 89 -10.01 6.57 7.18
CA ALA A 89 -9.96 7.46 8.34
C ALA A 89 -11.22 7.34 9.22
N VAL A 90 -11.01 7.19 10.52
CA VAL A 90 -12.08 7.17 11.53
C VAL A 90 -12.30 8.60 12.02
N GLY A 91 -13.55 9.05 11.98
CA GLY A 91 -13.95 10.36 12.47
C GLY A 91 -15.19 10.30 13.34
N GLU A 92 -15.30 11.21 14.31
CA GLU A 92 -16.47 11.35 15.18
C GLU A 92 -17.37 12.48 14.67
N VAL A 93 -18.67 12.21 14.56
CA VAL A 93 -19.65 13.26 14.22
C VAL A 93 -19.79 14.22 15.39
N VAL A 94 -19.36 15.47 15.21
CA VAL A 94 -19.42 16.53 16.24
C VAL A 94 -20.58 17.50 16.04
N GLY A 95 -21.27 17.44 14.90
CA GLY A 95 -22.43 18.27 14.63
C GLY A 95 -23.22 17.79 13.42
N GLU A 96 -24.49 18.18 13.37
CA GLU A 96 -25.36 17.97 12.22
C GLU A 96 -26.15 19.26 11.97
N ARG A 97 -26.36 19.60 10.69
CA ARG A 97 -27.18 20.74 10.28
C ARG A 97 -27.98 20.41 9.03
N PRO A 98 -29.21 20.93 8.88
CA PRO A 98 -29.98 20.74 7.65
C PRO A 98 -29.30 21.48 6.49
N GLY A 99 -29.07 20.76 5.40
CA GLY A 99 -28.64 21.28 4.11
C GLY A 99 -29.83 21.34 3.14
N GLN A 100 -29.90 22.40 2.35
CA GLN A 100 -30.88 22.49 1.28
C GLN A 100 -30.18 22.93 0.00
N ASN A 101 -30.28 22.09 -1.03
CA ASN A 101 -29.79 22.42 -2.35
C ASN A 101 -30.97 22.42 -3.34
N PRO A 102 -31.19 23.51 -4.09
CA PRO A 102 -32.26 23.59 -5.10
C PRO A 102 -32.26 22.44 -6.11
N ARG A 103 -31.10 21.82 -6.35
CA ARG A 103 -30.90 20.73 -7.31
C ARG A 103 -31.04 19.33 -6.70
N TYR A 104 -30.78 19.17 -5.40
CA TYR A 104 -30.69 17.85 -4.75
C TYR A 104 -31.73 17.63 -3.64
N GLY A 105 -32.50 18.66 -3.28
CA GLY A 105 -33.51 18.59 -2.24
C GLY A 105 -32.93 18.81 -0.82
N PRO A 106 -33.70 18.44 0.22
CA PRO A 106 -33.22 18.46 1.60
C PRO A 106 -32.26 17.30 1.85
N PHE A 107 -31.14 17.59 2.51
CA PHE A 107 -30.16 16.62 2.98
C PHE A 107 -29.58 17.09 4.32
N THR A 108 -28.81 16.26 5.00
CA THR A 108 -28.16 16.62 6.26
C THR A 108 -26.67 16.89 5.99
N VAL A 109 -26.08 17.86 6.65
CA VAL A 109 -24.63 18.07 6.65
C VAL A 109 -24.12 17.69 8.02
N ILE A 110 -23.24 16.69 8.08
CA ILE A 110 -22.57 16.27 9.30
C ILE A 110 -21.17 16.89 9.36
N SER A 111 -20.79 17.39 10.52
CA SER A 111 -19.44 17.85 10.81
C SER A 111 -18.70 16.71 11.50
N VAL A 112 -17.61 16.23 10.90
CA VAL A 112 -16.84 15.10 11.39
C VAL A 112 -15.44 15.54 11.78
N ARG A 113 -15.05 15.22 13.01
CA ARG A 113 -13.72 15.49 13.55
C ARG A 113 -12.86 14.25 13.42
N PHE A 114 -11.73 14.39 12.75
CA PHE A 114 -10.68 13.37 12.67
C PHE A 114 -9.61 13.63 13.73
N GLU A 115 -8.88 12.61 14.13
CA GLU A 115 -7.80 12.73 15.12
C GLU A 115 -6.73 13.74 14.61
N GLY A 116 -6.54 14.83 15.36
CA GLY A 116 -5.55 15.87 15.03
C GLY A 116 -5.90 16.83 13.89
N GLN A 117 -7.13 16.82 13.34
CA GLN A 117 -7.55 17.71 12.26
C GLN A 117 -8.79 18.56 12.61
N GLU A 118 -8.96 19.67 11.88
CA GLU A 118 -10.21 20.45 11.94
C GLU A 118 -11.40 19.64 11.46
N ALA A 119 -12.58 19.94 12.01
CA ALA A 119 -13.81 19.27 11.62
C ALA A 119 -14.12 19.54 10.14
N ARG A 120 -14.35 18.48 9.35
CA ARG A 120 -14.73 18.56 7.95
C ARG A 120 -16.23 18.28 7.80
N GLU A 121 -16.86 18.95 6.85
CA GLU A 121 -18.29 18.78 6.57
C GLU A 121 -18.51 17.72 5.49
N PHE A 122 -19.48 16.83 5.72
CA PHE A 122 -19.87 15.76 4.83
C PHE A 122 -21.40 15.72 4.68
N ALA A 123 -21.91 15.24 3.56
CA ALA A 123 -23.34 15.18 3.28
C ALA A 123 -23.94 13.82 3.68
N ALA A 124 -24.95 13.83 4.54
CA ALA A 124 -25.76 12.70 4.96
C ALA A 124 -27.22 12.84 4.46
N ASP A 125 -28.01 11.77 4.54
CA ASP A 125 -29.42 11.75 4.07
C ASP A 125 -29.61 12.17 2.59
N LEU A 126 -28.58 12.00 1.75
CA LEU A 126 -28.62 12.38 0.35
C LEU A 126 -29.44 11.37 -0.45
N LYS A 127 -30.59 11.82 -0.98
CA LYS A 127 -31.52 10.98 -1.78
C LYS A 127 -31.05 10.74 -3.23
N VAL A 128 -30.05 11.48 -3.69
CA VAL A 128 -29.53 11.39 -5.05
C VAL A 128 -28.50 10.26 -5.12
N PRO A 129 -28.48 9.47 -6.22
CA PRO A 129 -27.44 8.46 -6.41
C PRO A 129 -26.04 9.13 -6.36
N HIS A 130 -25.16 8.52 -5.58
CA HIS A 130 -23.81 9.03 -5.35
C HIS A 130 -22.83 7.87 -5.53
N PRO A 131 -21.66 8.05 -6.18
CA PRO A 131 -20.70 6.97 -6.38
C PRO A 131 -20.27 6.24 -5.10
N LEU A 132 -20.26 6.94 -3.96
CA LEU A 132 -20.00 6.35 -2.62
C LEU A 132 -21.18 5.55 -2.03
N ASN A 133 -22.40 5.78 -2.53
CA ASN A 133 -23.57 4.95 -2.20
C ASN A 133 -23.56 3.66 -3.03
N ASP A 134 -23.05 3.75 -4.26
CA ASP A 134 -22.90 2.64 -5.21
C ASP A 134 -21.51 1.99 -5.12
N SER A 135 -20.67 2.41 -4.15
CA SER A 135 -19.39 1.76 -3.89
C SER A 135 -19.63 0.26 -3.73
N PRO A 136 -18.78 -0.60 -4.33
CA PRO A 136 -19.04 -2.03 -4.53
C PRO A 136 -19.08 -2.88 -3.24
N ASP A 137 -19.32 -2.27 -2.08
CA ASP A 137 -19.62 -2.96 -0.82
C ASP A 137 -20.95 -3.74 -0.87
N GLU A 138 -21.86 -3.39 -1.79
CA GLU A 138 -23.16 -4.05 -2.03
C GLU A 138 -23.14 -5.04 -3.21
N ILE A 139 -21.97 -5.42 -3.73
CA ILE A 139 -21.93 -6.64 -4.54
C ILE A 139 -22.11 -7.80 -3.58
N ALA A 140 -23.19 -8.54 -3.78
CA ALA A 140 -23.42 -9.83 -3.14
C ALA A 140 -22.09 -10.59 -3.12
N CYS A 141 -21.57 -10.89 -1.93
CA CYS A 141 -20.62 -11.97 -1.81
C CYS A 141 -21.27 -13.17 -2.51
N GLU A 142 -20.80 -13.53 -3.70
CA GLU A 142 -21.25 -14.70 -4.45
C GLU A 142 -20.85 -15.96 -3.68
N GLU A 143 -21.39 -16.19 -2.49
CA GLU A 143 -21.19 -17.37 -1.63
C GLU A 143 -19.72 -17.84 -1.45
N GLY A 144 -18.75 -17.00 -1.83
CA GLY A 144 -17.35 -17.36 -1.97
C GLY A 144 -16.55 -16.80 -0.81
N GLU A 145 -15.62 -17.62 -0.32
CA GLU A 145 -14.56 -17.20 0.59
C GLU A 145 -13.89 -15.91 0.08
N GLU A 146 -13.72 -14.93 0.97
CA GLU A 146 -12.85 -13.79 0.70
C GLU A 146 -11.47 -14.33 0.30
N LEU A 147 -10.94 -13.86 -0.83
CA LEU A 147 -9.67 -14.35 -1.33
C LEU A 147 -8.57 -13.98 -0.34
N SER A 148 -7.64 -14.91 -0.14
CA SER A 148 -6.48 -14.63 0.70
C SER A 148 -5.60 -13.54 0.05
N PRO A 149 -4.81 -12.79 0.82
CA PRO A 149 -3.84 -11.84 0.27
C PRO A 149 -2.90 -12.47 -0.76
N GLU A 150 -2.55 -13.74 -0.60
CA GLU A 150 -1.72 -14.48 -1.57
C GLU A 150 -2.46 -14.70 -2.91
N GLU A 151 -3.76 -14.99 -2.86
CA GLU A 151 -4.60 -15.15 -4.05
C GLU A 151 -4.83 -13.81 -4.75
N LEU A 152 -5.07 -12.75 -3.99
CA LEU A 152 -5.16 -11.39 -4.52
C LEU A 152 -3.84 -10.97 -5.16
N CYS A 153 -2.70 -11.29 -4.55
CA CYS A 153 -1.41 -11.01 -5.18
C CYS A 153 -1.24 -11.75 -6.50
N ARG A 154 -1.63 -13.03 -6.57
CA ARG A 154 -1.54 -13.80 -7.81
C ARG A 154 -2.43 -13.24 -8.93
N ARG A 155 -3.59 -12.67 -8.58
CA ARG A 155 -4.55 -12.13 -9.56
C ARG A 155 -4.25 -10.69 -9.97
N TYR A 156 -3.78 -9.86 -9.04
CA TYR A 156 -3.71 -8.41 -9.20
C TYR A 156 -2.31 -7.82 -8.97
N GLY A 157 -1.30 -8.62 -8.63
CA GLY A 157 0.08 -8.16 -8.41
C GLY A 157 0.62 -7.35 -9.59
N ASP A 158 0.39 -7.83 -10.82
CA ASP A 158 0.84 -7.14 -12.04
C ASP A 158 0.23 -5.73 -12.20
N ALA A 159 -1.00 -5.52 -11.72
CA ALA A 159 -1.64 -4.20 -11.77
C ALA A 159 -0.97 -3.21 -10.79
N VAL A 160 -0.38 -3.71 -9.72
CA VAL A 160 0.34 -2.93 -8.70
C VAL A 160 1.79 -2.67 -9.11
N HIS A 161 2.39 -3.51 -9.97
CA HIS A 161 3.80 -3.39 -10.38
C HIS A 161 4.16 -2.02 -10.96
N GLU A 162 3.44 -1.57 -11.99
CA GLU A 162 3.72 -0.29 -12.67
C GLU A 162 3.61 0.93 -11.74
N PRO A 163 2.49 1.15 -11.02
CA PRO A 163 2.40 2.28 -10.11
C PRO A 163 3.42 2.19 -8.97
N LEU A 164 3.76 0.99 -8.50
CA LEU A 164 4.78 0.79 -7.47
C LEU A 164 6.20 1.09 -7.98
N ARG A 165 6.57 0.58 -9.15
CA ARG A 165 7.85 0.86 -9.81
C ARG A 165 8.02 2.36 -10.03
N ALA A 166 6.99 3.03 -10.54
CA ALA A 166 7.01 4.48 -10.74
C ALA A 166 7.17 5.24 -9.43
N ALA A 167 6.53 4.80 -8.34
CA ALA A 167 6.67 5.44 -7.04
C ALA A 167 8.07 5.25 -6.44
N LEU A 168 8.64 4.04 -6.52
CA LEU A 168 10.00 3.74 -6.05
C LEU A 168 11.08 4.50 -6.84
N LEU A 169 10.95 4.61 -8.17
CA LEU A 169 11.88 5.38 -9.01
C LEU A 169 11.96 6.87 -8.66
N ARG A 170 10.87 7.46 -8.15
CA ARG A 170 10.86 8.87 -7.74
C ARG A 170 11.53 9.10 -6.39
N THR A 171 11.74 8.05 -5.59
CA THR A 171 12.30 8.16 -4.25
C THR A 171 13.80 7.86 -4.29
N PRO A 172 14.67 8.84 -3.98
CA PRO A 172 16.12 8.74 -4.22
C PRO A 172 16.83 7.69 -3.34
N ASP A 173 16.19 7.29 -2.24
CA ASP A 173 16.71 6.32 -1.28
C ASP A 173 16.65 4.88 -1.81
N PHE A 174 15.82 4.62 -2.83
CA PHE A 174 15.73 3.31 -3.45
C PHE A 174 16.64 3.21 -4.68
N VAL A 175 17.19 2.02 -4.86
CA VAL A 175 17.97 1.63 -6.04
C VAL A 175 17.41 0.34 -6.60
N CYS A 176 17.51 0.15 -7.91
CA CYS A 176 17.07 -1.06 -8.57
C CYS A 176 18.20 -1.67 -9.42
N PHE A 177 18.25 -3.00 -9.44
CA PHE A 177 19.06 -3.79 -10.35
C PHE A 177 18.20 -4.93 -10.90
N GLY A 178 17.92 -4.92 -12.21
CA GLY A 178 16.93 -5.81 -12.81
C GLY A 178 15.54 -5.59 -12.22
N ASP A 179 14.97 -6.63 -11.61
CA ASP A 179 13.67 -6.59 -10.92
C ASP A 179 13.78 -6.47 -9.39
N GLU A 180 15.00 -6.41 -8.87
CA GLU A 180 15.28 -6.26 -7.45
C GLU A 180 15.46 -4.80 -7.06
N TRP A 181 14.94 -4.48 -5.88
CA TRP A 181 14.93 -3.17 -5.26
C TRP A 181 15.59 -3.24 -3.89
N PHE A 182 16.38 -2.22 -3.56
CA PHE A 182 17.04 -2.12 -2.27
C PHE A 182 17.26 -0.66 -1.83
N LEU A 183 17.69 -0.47 -0.58
CA LEU A 183 18.00 0.84 -0.01
C LEU A 183 19.45 1.23 -0.31
N ARG A 184 19.63 2.40 -0.93
CA ARG A 184 20.93 3.00 -1.23
C ARG A 184 21.78 3.17 0.04
N GLY A 185 21.17 3.62 1.13
CA GLY A 185 21.86 3.88 2.39
C GLY A 185 22.38 2.62 3.09
N LEU A 186 21.95 1.42 2.66
CA LEU A 186 22.42 0.14 3.19
C LEU A 186 23.44 -0.55 2.31
N LEU A 187 23.79 0.03 1.16
CA LEU A 187 24.80 -0.54 0.28
C LEU A 187 26.20 -0.22 0.79
N PRO A 188 27.12 -1.20 0.78
CA PRO A 188 28.52 -0.94 1.03
C PRO A 188 29.09 -0.01 -0.04
N GLU A 189 30.08 0.80 0.34
CA GLU A 189 30.78 1.64 -0.61
C GLU A 189 31.58 0.78 -1.61
N VAL A 190 31.30 0.95 -2.90
CA VAL A 190 32.02 0.28 -3.98
C VAL A 190 32.83 1.31 -4.75
N HIS A 191 34.16 1.13 -4.78
CA HIS A 191 35.07 1.98 -5.53
C HIS A 191 35.80 1.19 -6.63
N VAL A 192 36.50 1.90 -7.52
CA VAL A 192 37.23 1.31 -8.67
C VAL A 192 38.19 0.19 -8.28
N GLY A 193 38.78 0.23 -7.08
CA GLY A 193 39.64 -0.86 -6.60
C GLY A 193 38.93 -2.21 -6.46
N HIS A 194 37.64 -2.22 -6.08
CA HIS A 194 36.85 -3.45 -5.98
C HIS A 194 36.54 -4.01 -7.36
N LEU A 195 36.24 -3.13 -8.32
CA LEU A 195 36.04 -3.50 -9.72
C LEU A 195 37.30 -4.15 -10.31
N ASN A 196 38.45 -3.49 -10.16
CA ASN A 196 39.73 -4.01 -10.66
C ASN A 196 40.08 -5.37 -10.03
N LEU A 197 39.77 -5.56 -8.75
CA LEU A 197 40.00 -6.82 -8.06
C LEU A 197 39.06 -7.92 -8.58
N ALA A 198 37.78 -7.61 -8.80
CA ALA A 198 36.83 -8.53 -9.40
C ALA A 198 37.26 -8.95 -10.83
N GLU A 199 37.67 -7.99 -11.66
CA GLU A 199 38.21 -8.26 -13.00
C GLU A 199 39.44 -9.16 -12.95
N ALA A 200 40.42 -8.85 -12.09
CA ALA A 200 41.63 -9.65 -11.94
C ALA A 200 41.32 -11.09 -11.49
N VAL A 201 40.36 -11.26 -10.58
CA VAL A 201 39.95 -12.59 -10.08
C VAL A 201 39.27 -13.41 -11.20
N ILE A 202 38.41 -12.78 -12.01
CA ILE A 202 37.77 -13.42 -13.16
C ILE A 202 38.81 -13.81 -14.21
N ASP A 203 39.75 -12.92 -14.53
CA ASP A 203 40.81 -13.16 -15.50
C ASP A 203 41.72 -14.32 -15.08
N VAL A 204 42.07 -14.40 -13.79
CA VAL A 204 42.89 -15.49 -13.23
C VAL A 204 42.13 -16.83 -13.24
N ALA A 205 40.82 -16.82 -12.97
CA ALA A 205 40.01 -18.03 -13.00
C ALA A 205 39.84 -18.60 -14.43
N GLY A 206 39.83 -17.71 -15.44
CA GLY A 206 39.67 -18.10 -16.84
C GLY A 206 38.26 -18.61 -17.20
N HIS A 207 37.28 -18.39 -16.32
CA HIS A 207 35.87 -18.70 -16.52
C HIS A 207 34.97 -17.73 -15.73
N PRO A 208 33.68 -17.57 -16.08
CA PRO A 208 32.76 -16.79 -15.29
C PRO A 208 32.68 -17.29 -13.84
N LEU A 209 32.69 -16.36 -12.89
CA LEU A 209 32.53 -16.63 -11.46
C LEU A 209 31.15 -16.18 -10.99
N THR A 210 30.64 -16.85 -9.97
CA THR A 210 29.44 -16.43 -9.26
C THR A 210 29.73 -15.22 -8.38
N THR A 211 28.70 -14.42 -8.08
CA THR A 211 28.82 -13.27 -7.17
C THR A 211 29.38 -13.69 -5.80
N ALA A 212 29.03 -14.89 -5.32
CA ALA A 212 29.55 -15.43 -4.06
C ALA A 212 31.06 -15.70 -4.09
N GLU A 213 31.59 -16.19 -5.21
CA GLU A 213 33.03 -16.43 -5.40
C GLU A 213 33.79 -15.10 -5.51
N ILE A 214 33.24 -14.13 -6.22
CA ILE A 214 33.82 -12.78 -6.33
C ILE A 214 33.85 -12.11 -4.95
N LEU A 215 32.77 -12.20 -4.17
CA LEU A 215 32.69 -11.64 -2.80
C LEU A 215 33.73 -12.17 -1.83
N GLN A 216 34.22 -13.40 -2.02
CA GLN A 216 35.26 -13.96 -1.17
C GLN A 216 36.63 -13.34 -1.43
N GLN A 217 36.84 -12.85 -2.66
CA GLN A 217 38.10 -12.26 -3.08
C GLN A 217 38.07 -10.72 -2.99
N VAL A 218 36.89 -10.11 -3.13
CA VAL A 218 36.68 -8.68 -2.99
C VAL A 218 36.38 -8.33 -1.53
N GLU A 219 37.28 -7.60 -0.88
CA GLU A 219 37.16 -7.14 0.51
C GLU A 219 36.12 -6.02 0.70
N LEU A 220 34.86 -6.28 0.33
CA LEU A 220 33.74 -5.38 0.61
C LEU A 220 33.45 -5.33 2.11
N ALA A 221 33.09 -4.13 2.60
CA ALA A 221 32.81 -3.87 4.01
C ALA A 221 31.89 -4.95 4.62
N THR A 222 32.43 -5.68 5.59
CA THR A 222 31.75 -6.81 6.26
C THR A 222 30.66 -6.36 7.22
N GLU A 223 30.57 -5.05 7.50
CA GLU A 223 29.53 -4.46 8.34
C GLU A 223 28.15 -4.44 7.67
N SER A 224 28.11 -4.58 6.35
CA SER A 224 26.86 -4.68 5.57
C SER A 224 26.31 -6.10 5.57
N LYS A 225 24.98 -6.25 5.63
CA LYS A 225 24.33 -7.56 5.58
C LYS A 225 24.69 -8.31 4.28
N PRO A 226 24.74 -9.66 4.29
CA PRO A 226 25.14 -10.44 3.12
C PRO A 226 24.35 -10.13 1.84
N GLY A 227 23.03 -9.90 1.95
CA GLY A 227 22.19 -9.53 0.81
C GLY A 227 22.57 -8.20 0.17
N ALA A 228 22.94 -7.21 0.98
CA ALA A 228 23.40 -5.91 0.49
C ALA A 228 24.75 -6.01 -0.24
N ARG A 229 25.66 -6.85 0.25
CA ARG A 229 26.98 -7.08 -0.37
C ARG A 229 26.86 -7.78 -1.73
N VAL A 230 25.95 -8.74 -1.84
CA VAL A 230 25.65 -9.43 -3.11
C VAL A 230 25.04 -8.46 -4.12
N PHE A 231 24.10 -7.61 -3.69
CA PHE A 231 23.44 -6.65 -4.57
C PHE A 231 24.36 -5.50 -5.04
N ALA A 232 25.41 -5.20 -4.27
CA ALA A 232 26.34 -4.13 -4.60
C ALA A 232 27.36 -4.49 -5.71
N LEU A 233 27.49 -5.78 -6.06
CA LEU A 233 28.40 -6.29 -7.09
C LEU A 233 27.65 -6.62 -8.37
#